data_AF-A0A0K9Q0M6-F1
#
_entry.id   AF-A0A0K9Q0M6-F1
#
_cell.length_a   1.000
_cell.length_b   1.000
_cell.length_c   1.000
_cell.angle_alpha   90.00
_cell.angle_beta   90.00
_cell.angle_gamma   90.00
#
_symmetry.space_group_name_H-M   'P 1'
#
loop_
_entity.id
_entity.type
_entity.pdbx_description
1 polymer ?
#
loop_
_entity_poly.entity_id
_entity_poly.type
_entity_poly.pdbx_seq_one_letter_code
_entity_poly.pdbx_strand_id
1 'polypeptide(L)'
;MAEEQVTDAEREEMLDRMLTRLALAEDSQLQNLLAKILPYSIHSLNSPSSSVRKLVMEILTHVNKRVKHQLDIGLPLLELWKMYREVSTSPMIRNFCIVYIEMAFQRLPLEEKATMAPELIDGLSKLPMQHQDIILRIASKVW
;
A
#
# COMPACT_ATOMS: atom_id res chain seq x y z
N MET A 1 17.27 1.24 -21.36
CA MET A 1 16.27 2.33 -21.39
C MET A 1 16.47 3.10 -20.11
N ALA A 2 16.91 4.35 -20.19
CA ALA A 2 17.18 5.16 -19.02
C ALA A 2 15.84 5.46 -18.33
N GLU A 3 15.58 4.84 -17.19
CA GLU A 3 14.58 5.37 -16.26
C GLU A 3 15.10 6.75 -15.84
N GLU A 4 14.41 7.81 -16.26
CA GLU A 4 14.59 9.14 -15.67
C GLU A 4 14.47 8.98 -14.16
N GLN A 5 15.61 8.99 -13.48
CA GLN A 5 15.65 8.98 -12.03
C GLN A 5 15.06 10.29 -11.57
N VAL A 6 13.76 10.29 -11.28
CA VAL A 6 13.09 11.38 -10.56
C VAL A 6 13.99 11.73 -9.40
N THR A 7 14.41 12.99 -9.32
CA THR A 7 15.32 13.44 -8.25
C THR A 7 14.58 13.40 -6.92
N ASP A 8 15.30 13.27 -5.81
CA ASP A 8 14.66 13.29 -4.50
C ASP A 8 13.91 14.60 -4.24
N ALA A 9 14.38 15.73 -4.80
CA ALA A 9 13.68 17.01 -4.73
C ALA A 9 12.32 16.98 -5.46
N GLU A 10 12.26 16.41 -6.66
CA GLU A 10 11.00 16.23 -7.39
C GLU A 10 10.07 15.26 -6.66
N ARG A 11 10.61 14.20 -6.06
CA ARG A 11 9.82 13.28 -5.21
C ARG A 11 9.23 14.00 -4.01
N GLU A 12 10.01 14.81 -3.31
CA GLU A 12 9.55 15.62 -2.17
C GLU A 12 8.40 16.54 -2.58
N GLU A 13 8.56 17.27 -3.68
CA GLU A 13 7.51 18.17 -4.17
C GLU A 13 6.24 17.39 -4.56
N MET A 14 6.38 16.25 -5.25
CA MET A 14 5.24 15.40 -5.59
C MET A 14 4.52 14.87 -4.35
N LEU A 15 5.26 14.42 -3.34
CA LEU A 15 4.69 13.94 -2.08
C LEU A 15 4.01 15.06 -1.30
N ASP A 16 4.55 16.28 -1.31
CA ASP A 16 3.97 17.42 -0.61
C ASP A 16 2.64 17.84 -1.25
N ARG A 17 2.61 17.89 -2.59
CA ARG A 17 1.38 18.08 -3.37
C ARG A 17 0.37 16.96 -3.08
N MET A 18 0.81 15.71 -2.98
CA MET A 18 -0.04 14.58 -2.63
C MET A 18 -0.61 14.71 -1.21
N LEU A 19 0.19 15.13 -0.23
CA LEU A 19 -0.25 15.37 1.15
C LEU A 19 -1.28 16.49 1.21
N THR A 20 -1.03 17.60 0.52
CA THR A 20 -1.98 18.72 0.43
C THR A 20 -3.31 18.27 -0.20
N ARG A 21 -3.25 17.52 -1.30
CA ARG A 21 -4.44 16.96 -1.94
C ARG A 21 -5.17 15.98 -1.03
N LEU A 22 -4.44 15.14 -0.30
CA LEU A 22 -5.02 14.23 0.68
C LEU A 22 -5.73 15.01 1.79
N ALA A 23 -5.13 16.10 2.29
CA ALA A 23 -5.73 16.94 3.32
C ALA A 23 -7.04 17.60 2.85
N LEU A 24 -7.10 18.05 1.60
CA LEU A 24 -8.27 18.72 1.02
C LEU A 24 -9.32 17.77 0.42
N ALA A 25 -8.98 16.50 0.21
CA ALA A 25 -9.89 15.54 -0.42
C ALA A 25 -11.10 15.25 0.45
N GLU A 26 -12.27 15.26 -0.17
CA GLU A 26 -13.50 14.71 0.38
C GLU A 26 -13.50 13.18 0.35
N ASP A 27 -14.30 12.56 1.22
CA ASP A 27 -14.39 11.10 1.36
C ASP A 27 -14.80 10.41 0.05
N SER A 28 -15.64 11.07 -0.77
CA SER A 28 -16.08 10.56 -2.08
C SER A 28 -14.93 10.37 -3.08
N GLN A 29 -13.87 11.17 -2.98
CA GLN A 29 -12.69 11.11 -3.85
C GLN A 29 -11.53 10.36 -3.21
N LEU A 30 -11.64 10.03 -1.92
CA LEU A 30 -10.54 9.47 -1.14
C LEU A 30 -10.08 8.13 -1.71
N GLN A 31 -11.00 7.22 -2.05
CA GLN A 31 -10.65 5.91 -2.63
C GLN A 31 -9.79 6.04 -3.89
N ASN A 32 -10.21 6.88 -4.84
CA ASN A 32 -9.49 7.10 -6.10
C ASN A 32 -8.10 7.74 -5.88
N LEU A 33 -8.01 8.59 -4.87
CA LEU A 33 -6.78 9.28 -4.52
C LEU A 33 -5.81 8.33 -3.80
N LEU A 34 -6.31 7.47 -2.89
CA LEU A 34 -5.53 6.43 -2.23
C LEU A 34 -4.97 5.39 -3.19
N ALA A 35 -5.72 5.06 -4.25
CA ALA A 35 -5.25 4.14 -5.28
C ALA A 35 -3.91 4.57 -5.92
N LYS A 36 -3.63 5.88 -5.95
CA LYS A 36 -2.37 6.45 -6.47
C LYS A 36 -1.38 6.79 -5.36
N ILE A 37 -1.86 7.39 -4.26
CA ILE A 37 -1.00 7.86 -3.18
C ILE A 37 -0.34 6.70 -2.45
N LEU A 38 -1.07 5.60 -2.16
CA LEU A 38 -0.51 4.51 -1.35
C LEU A 38 0.66 3.82 -2.06
N PRO A 39 0.53 3.32 -3.31
CA PRO A 39 1.65 2.70 -4.00
C PRO A 39 2.83 3.66 -4.15
N TYR A 40 2.58 4.91 -4.56
CA TYR A 40 3.65 5.88 -4.76
C TYR A 40 4.40 6.22 -3.46
N SER A 41 3.67 6.46 -2.37
CA SER A 41 4.23 6.75 -1.06
C SER A 41 5.06 5.58 -0.54
N ILE A 42 4.53 4.36 -0.61
CA ILE A 42 5.24 3.16 -0.15
C ILE A 42 6.50 2.93 -0.99
N HIS A 43 6.44 3.07 -2.32
CA HIS A 43 7.61 2.94 -3.18
C HIS A 43 8.70 3.97 -2.83
N SER A 44 8.29 5.19 -2.48
CA SER A 44 9.19 6.29 -2.11
C SER A 44 9.90 6.08 -0.76
N LEU A 45 9.52 5.07 0.06
CA LEU A 45 10.23 4.73 1.31
C LEU A 45 11.69 4.31 1.09
N ASN A 46 12.02 3.83 -0.10
CA ASN A 46 13.39 3.45 -0.45
C ASN A 46 14.30 4.64 -0.79
N SER A 47 13.77 5.86 -0.88
CA SER A 47 14.58 7.04 -1.15
C SER A 47 15.63 7.25 -0.04
N PRO A 48 16.87 7.61 -0.40
CA PRO A 48 17.92 7.89 0.59
C PRO A 48 17.64 9.19 1.37
N SER A 49 16.87 10.13 0.80
CA SER A 49 16.49 11.38 1.48
C SER A 49 15.68 11.09 2.76
N SER A 50 16.12 11.67 3.87
CA SER A 50 15.37 11.62 5.14
C SER A 50 14.09 12.45 5.07
N SER A 51 14.09 13.54 4.31
CA SER A 51 12.93 14.41 4.10
C SER A 51 11.82 13.68 3.34
N VAL A 52 12.16 12.97 2.25
CA VAL A 52 11.20 12.09 1.53
C VAL A 52 10.57 11.09 2.49
N ARG A 53 11.38 10.35 3.25
CA ARG A 53 10.88 9.32 4.18
C ARG A 53 9.97 9.91 5.26
N LYS A 54 10.31 11.08 5.81
CA LYS A 54 9.47 11.77 6.79
C LYS A 54 8.11 12.13 6.21
N LEU A 55 8.09 12.66 5.00
CA LEU A 55 6.87 13.07 4.32
C LEU A 55 5.99 11.86 3.95
N VAL A 56 6.60 10.76 3.50
CA VAL A 56 5.88 9.50 3.30
C VAL A 56 5.23 9.03 4.59
N MET A 57 5.96 9.02 5.71
CA MET A 57 5.40 8.60 7.00
C MET A 57 4.23 9.47 7.45
N GLU A 58 4.30 10.77 7.18
CA GLU A 58 3.19 11.70 7.41
C GLU A 58 1.98 11.33 6.55
N ILE A 59 2.16 11.16 5.24
CA ILE A 59 1.09 10.72 4.33
C ILE A 59 0.44 9.42 4.83
N LEU A 60 1.23 8.38 5.13
CA LEU A 60 0.71 7.10 5.60
C LEU A 60 -0.06 7.25 6.93
N THR A 61 0.39 8.14 7.82
CA THR A 61 -0.33 8.46 9.06
C THR A 61 -1.69 9.11 8.78
N HIS A 62 -1.74 10.06 7.84
CA HIS A 62 -2.99 10.71 7.43
C HIS A 62 -3.94 9.72 6.75
N VAL A 63 -3.43 8.86 5.87
CA VAL A 63 -4.22 7.79 5.25
C VAL A 63 -4.81 6.89 6.33
N ASN A 64 -3.99 6.38 7.24
CA ASN A 64 -4.43 5.49 8.32
C ASN A 64 -5.53 6.13 9.18
N LYS A 65 -5.40 7.41 9.53
CA LYS A 65 -6.42 8.12 10.31
C LYS A 65 -7.79 8.14 9.61
N ARG A 66 -7.82 8.37 8.29
CA ARG A 66 -9.08 8.42 7.53
C ARG A 66 -9.68 7.04 7.33
N VAL A 67 -8.87 6.08 6.88
CA VAL A 67 -9.39 4.75 6.50
C VAL A 67 -9.67 3.85 7.70
N LYS A 68 -9.15 4.15 8.90
CA LYS A 68 -9.32 3.31 10.10
C LYS A 68 -10.79 3.13 10.50
N HIS A 69 -11.61 4.16 10.32
CA HIS A 69 -13.02 4.13 10.70
C HIS A 69 -13.98 4.04 9.50
N GLN A 70 -13.43 4.07 8.27
CA GLN A 70 -14.18 4.04 7.02
C GLN A 70 -13.84 2.75 6.27
N LEU A 71 -14.59 1.67 6.57
CA LEU A 71 -14.37 0.36 5.96
C LEU A 71 -14.89 0.28 4.53
N ASP A 72 -15.79 1.19 4.13
CA ASP A 72 -16.34 1.26 2.77
C ASP A 72 -15.31 1.77 1.74
N ILE A 73 -14.22 2.40 2.20
CA ILE A 73 -13.19 2.95 1.32
C ILE A 73 -12.21 1.85 0.93
N GLY A 74 -12.30 1.41 -0.32
CA GLY A 74 -11.38 0.44 -0.91
C GLY A 74 -9.92 0.94 -0.91
N LEU A 75 -9.00 -0.02 -0.81
CA LEU A 75 -7.56 0.22 -0.93
C LEU A 75 -7.03 -0.58 -2.13
N PRO A 76 -5.96 -0.14 -2.80
CA PRO A 76 -5.46 -0.74 -4.05
C PRO A 76 -4.76 -2.08 -3.80
N LEU A 77 -5.53 -3.14 -3.52
CA LEU A 77 -5.00 -4.46 -3.15
C LEU A 77 -4.07 -5.03 -4.22
N LEU A 78 -4.48 -4.95 -5.50
CA LEU A 78 -3.75 -5.58 -6.60
C LEU A 78 -2.38 -4.94 -6.80
N GLU A 79 -2.32 -3.61 -6.76
CA GLU A 79 -1.09 -2.82 -6.89
C GLU A 79 -0.16 -3.07 -5.71
N LEU A 80 -0.71 -3.11 -4.49
CA LEU A 80 0.05 -3.44 -3.28
C LEU A 80 0.60 -4.88 -3.34
N TRP A 81 -0.18 -5.83 -3.84
CA TRP A 81 0.25 -7.22 -4.00
C TRP A 81 1.36 -7.36 -5.05
N LYS A 82 1.23 -6.68 -6.20
CA LYS A 82 2.27 -6.62 -7.23
C LYS A 82 3.59 -6.10 -6.66
N MET A 83 3.53 -4.95 -5.97
CA MET A 83 4.70 -4.37 -5.30
C MET A 83 5.29 -5.30 -4.25
N TYR A 84 4.46 -6.01 -3.49
CA TYR A 84 4.93 -6.96 -2.49
C TYR A 84 5.63 -8.17 -3.13
N ARG A 85 5.19 -8.65 -4.30
CA ARG A 85 5.78 -9.81 -5.00
C ARG A 85 7.05 -9.48 -5.77
N GLU A 86 7.28 -8.22 -6.14
CA GLU A 86 8.48 -7.80 -6.87
C GLU A 86 9.79 -8.19 -6.16
N VAL A 87 10.71 -8.80 -6.91
CA VAL A 87 11.98 -9.33 -6.37
C VAL A 87 12.89 -8.22 -5.83
N SER A 88 12.84 -7.05 -6.46
CA SER A 88 13.59 -5.84 -6.08
C SER A 88 13.03 -5.13 -4.84
N THR A 89 11.88 -5.55 -4.32
CA THR A 89 11.22 -4.87 -3.21
C THR A 89 11.97 -5.07 -1.91
N SER A 90 12.37 -3.95 -1.31
CA SER A 90 13.08 -3.92 -0.02
C SER A 90 12.22 -4.49 1.12
N PRO A 91 12.84 -5.03 2.19
CA PRO A 91 12.10 -5.49 3.37
C PRO A 91 11.22 -4.39 3.98
N MET A 92 11.69 -3.14 3.98
CA MET A 92 10.92 -2.00 4.48
C MET A 92 9.61 -1.84 3.72
N ILE A 93 9.65 -1.83 2.38
CA ILE A 93 8.45 -1.75 1.55
C ILE A 93 7.53 -2.95 1.80
N ARG A 94 8.08 -4.17 1.84
CA ARG A 94 7.29 -5.39 2.09
C ARG A 94 6.50 -5.30 3.40
N ASN A 95 7.11 -4.77 4.46
CA ASN A 95 6.47 -4.58 5.77
C ASN A 95 5.30 -3.59 5.72
N PHE A 96 5.39 -2.54 4.90
CA PHE A 96 4.26 -1.61 4.72
C PHE A 96 3.19 -2.19 3.80
N CYS A 97 3.59 -2.82 2.69
CA CYS A 97 2.67 -3.48 1.77
C CYS A 97 1.80 -4.50 2.50
N ILE A 98 2.37 -5.38 3.34
CA ILE A 98 1.60 -6.45 3.99
C ILE A 98 0.49 -5.90 4.92
N VAL A 99 0.75 -4.80 5.63
CA VAL A 99 -0.24 -4.13 6.48
C VAL A 99 -1.39 -3.59 5.64
N TYR A 100 -1.09 -2.91 4.53
CA TYR A 100 -2.12 -2.38 3.65
C TYR A 100 -2.84 -3.46 2.84
N ILE A 101 -2.19 -4.58 2.52
CA ILE A 101 -2.81 -5.76 1.91
C ILE A 101 -3.84 -6.37 2.85
N GLU A 102 -3.49 -6.58 4.13
CA GLU A 102 -4.44 -7.09 5.12
C GLU A 102 -5.64 -6.15 5.25
N MET A 103 -5.39 -4.85 5.36
CA MET A 103 -6.44 -3.83 5.42
C MET A 103 -7.32 -3.85 4.16
N ALA A 104 -6.73 -3.85 2.97
CA ALA A 104 -7.45 -3.85 1.70
C ALA A 104 -8.32 -5.10 1.57
N PHE A 105 -7.75 -6.27 1.89
CA PHE A 105 -8.45 -7.54 1.80
C PHE A 105 -9.67 -7.58 2.71
N GLN A 106 -9.59 -7.07 3.94
CA GLN A 106 -10.73 -7.06 4.87
C GLN A 106 -11.95 -6.31 4.32
N ARG A 107 -11.71 -5.28 3.48
CA ARG A 107 -12.75 -4.41 2.91
C ARG A 107 -13.40 -4.95 1.64
N LEU A 108 -12.80 -5.97 1.00
CA LEU A 108 -13.34 -6.54 -0.23
C LEU A 108 -14.66 -7.31 0.01
N PRO A 109 -15.57 -7.33 -0.98
CA PRO A 109 -16.71 -8.23 -0.97
C PRO A 109 -16.24 -9.69 -1.08
N LEU A 110 -17.09 -10.63 -0.66
CA LEU A 110 -16.75 -12.05 -0.58
C LEU A 110 -16.31 -12.64 -1.93
N GLU A 111 -16.94 -12.23 -3.03
CA GLU A 111 -16.61 -12.69 -4.38
C GLU A 111 -15.19 -12.29 -4.81
N GLU A 112 -14.80 -11.04 -4.55
CA GLU A 112 -13.44 -10.57 -4.83
C GLU A 112 -12.41 -11.22 -3.90
N LYS A 113 -12.77 -11.44 -2.63
CA LYS A 113 -11.93 -12.21 -1.69
C LYS A 113 -11.68 -13.63 -2.18
N ALA A 114 -12.71 -14.31 -2.69
CA ALA A 114 -12.61 -15.65 -3.26
C ALA A 114 -11.68 -15.70 -4.48
N THR A 115 -11.70 -14.64 -5.29
CA THR A 115 -10.80 -14.50 -6.44
C THR A 115 -9.35 -14.22 -6.02
N MET A 116 -9.17 -13.41 -4.97
CA MET A 116 -7.85 -12.98 -4.51
C MET A 116 -7.14 -13.99 -3.59
N ALA A 117 -7.87 -14.81 -2.84
CA ALA A 117 -7.26 -15.75 -1.88
C ALA A 117 -6.26 -16.73 -2.52
N PRO A 118 -6.54 -17.37 -3.68
CA PRO A 118 -5.58 -18.22 -4.37
C PRO A 118 -4.28 -17.48 -4.75
N GLU A 119 -4.39 -16.24 -5.21
CA GLU A 119 -3.22 -15.41 -5.57
C GLU A 119 -2.36 -15.08 -4.36
N LEU A 120 -2.95 -14.90 -3.18
CA LEU A 120 -2.23 -14.58 -1.94
C LEU A 120 -1.47 -15.78 -1.38
N ILE A 121 -2.05 -16.98 -1.45
CA ILE A 121 -1.41 -18.21 -0.97
C ILE A 121 -0.36 -18.76 -1.94
N ASP A 122 -0.39 -18.31 -3.20
CA ASP A 122 0.65 -18.66 -4.17
C ASP A 122 2.02 -18.15 -3.72
N GLY A 123 2.98 -19.08 -3.62
CA GLY A 123 4.34 -18.77 -3.17
C GLY A 123 4.48 -18.41 -1.68
N LEU A 124 3.45 -18.63 -0.86
CA LEU A 124 3.43 -18.31 0.57
C LEU A 124 4.65 -18.84 1.33
N SER A 125 5.08 -20.07 1.04
CA SER A 125 6.22 -20.71 1.71
C SER A 125 7.55 -19.97 1.55
N LYS A 126 7.65 -19.07 0.56
CA LYS A 126 8.85 -18.25 0.30
C LYS A 126 8.85 -16.93 1.08
N LEU A 127 7.75 -16.59 1.74
CA LEU A 127 7.60 -15.33 2.46
C LEU A 127 8.14 -15.45 3.89
N PRO A 128 8.50 -14.34 4.56
CA PRO A 128 8.83 -14.36 5.98
C PRO A 128 7.66 -14.92 6.83
N MET A 129 7.97 -15.70 7.87
CA MET A 129 6.96 -16.39 8.72
C MET A 129 5.82 -15.46 9.17
N GLN A 130 6.15 -14.25 9.62
CA GLN A 130 5.15 -13.26 10.05
C GLN A 130 4.16 -12.88 8.94
N HIS A 131 4.64 -12.76 7.69
CA HIS A 131 3.79 -12.45 6.55
C HIS A 131 2.97 -13.68 6.12
N GLN A 132 3.51 -14.89 6.31
CA GLN A 132 2.76 -16.12 6.09
C GLN A 132 1.53 -16.17 7.01
N ASP A 133 1.73 -15.91 8.31
CA ASP A 133 0.64 -15.92 9.30
C ASP A 133 -0.44 -14.88 8.99
N ILE A 134 -0.06 -13.70 8.50
CA ILE A 134 -1.01 -12.65 8.10
C ILE A 134 -1.81 -13.11 6.88
N ILE A 135 -1.13 -13.60 5.85
CA ILE A 135 -1.78 -14.05 4.60
C ILE A 135 -2.73 -15.22 4.86
N LEU A 136 -2.30 -16.23 5.63
CA LEU A 136 -3.15 -17.37 5.99
C LEU A 136 -4.40 -16.93 6.74
N ARG A 137 -4.26 -16.01 7.70
CA ARG A 137 -5.37 -15.48 8.50
C ARG A 137 -6.39 -14.70 7.68
N ILE A 138 -5.96 -13.95 6.66
CA ILE A 138 -6.90 -13.25 5.78
C ILE A 138 -7.53 -14.20 4.78
N ALA A 139 -6.75 -15.13 4.19
CA ALA A 139 -7.25 -16.11 3.24
C ALA A 139 -8.25 -17.09 3.89
N SER A 140 -8.06 -17.45 5.16
CA SER A 140 -8.98 -18.34 5.88
C SER A 140 -10.36 -17.73 6.14
N LYS A 141 -10.58 -16.44 5.89
CA LYS A 141 -11.87 -15.77 6.07
C LYS A 141 -12.77 -15.81 4.82
N VAL A 142 -12.31 -16.49 3.78
CA VAL A 142 -13.02 -16.64 2.50
C VAL A 142 -13.90 -17.88 2.47
N TRP A 143 -13.58 -18.87 3.30
CA TRP A 143 -14.23 -20.17 3.36
C TRP A 143 -14.89 -20.40 4.72
#